data_AF-A0A535ZTD9-F1
#
_entry.id   AF-A0A535ZTD9-F1
#
_cell.length_a   1.000
_cell.length_b   1.000
_cell.length_c   1.000
_cell.angle_alpha   90.00
_cell.angle_beta   90.00
_cell.angle_gamma   90.00
#
_symmetry.space_group_name_H-M   'P 1'
#
loop_
_entity.id
_entity.type
_entity.pdbx_description
1 polymer ?
#
loop_
_entity_poly.entity_id
_entity_poly.type
_entity_poly.pdbx_seq_one_letter_code
_entity_poly.pdbx_strand_id
1 'polypeptide(L)'
;APDCHLVKLGTMGEYGTPNIDIEEGFIEIEHNGRKDRLPYPKQPGSFYHLSKVHDSHNIMFTCRAWGLRATDLNQGVVYGSGTDETDMHSELRTRFDYDDIWGTVLNRFCAQAAVGHPLTVYGKGGQTRGFLDIRDTVRCVELAALNPPDRGEFRVFNQFTEQFSVEQLADRVRAARRVHGLETTIDHLPNPRTEMEAHYYNAKHQRLLDLGLQPHSLQDSLIDRVIGLVERYKKRIKPDLFTPRVDWRFGGRGKIASPSKRSLRVKTAPSISARG
;
A
#
# COMPACT_ATOMS: atom_id res chain seq x y z
N ALA A 1 14.84 -28.06 -6.72
CA ALA A 1 13.45 -28.55 -6.69
C ALA A 1 12.73 -28.02 -7.94
N PRO A 2 12.72 -28.77 -9.06
CA PRO A 2 12.17 -28.30 -10.34
C PRO A 2 10.65 -28.11 -10.34
N ASP A 3 9.94 -28.72 -9.38
CA ASP A 3 8.49 -28.63 -9.24
C ASP A 3 8.03 -27.65 -8.14
N CYS A 4 8.97 -26.96 -7.50
CA CYS A 4 8.63 -25.96 -6.49
C CYS A 4 7.86 -24.80 -7.12
N HIS A 5 6.75 -24.40 -6.49
CA HIS A 5 5.98 -23.23 -6.89
C HIS A 5 6.59 -21.97 -6.28
N LEU A 6 6.99 -21.03 -7.13
CA LEU A 6 7.41 -19.71 -6.70
C LEU A 6 6.19 -18.79 -6.54
N VAL A 7 5.89 -18.40 -5.30
CA VAL A 7 4.99 -17.26 -5.01
C VAL A 7 5.85 -16.03 -4.75
N LYS A 8 5.85 -15.08 -5.69
CA LYS A 8 6.68 -13.88 -5.65
C LYS A 8 5.84 -12.65 -5.31
N LEU A 9 6.36 -11.79 -4.43
CA LEU A 9 5.82 -10.45 -4.23
C LEU A 9 6.39 -9.48 -5.26
N GLY A 10 5.59 -9.17 -6.28
CA GLY A 10 5.78 -8.08 -7.24
C GLY A 10 5.37 -6.74 -6.62
N THR A 11 4.68 -5.90 -7.39
CA THR A 11 4.00 -4.69 -6.89
C THR A 11 3.04 -4.10 -7.93
N MET A 12 1.90 -3.57 -7.50
CA MET A 12 1.03 -2.74 -8.37
C MET A 12 1.77 -1.54 -8.98
N GLY A 13 2.85 -1.08 -8.35
CA GLY A 13 3.67 0.01 -8.86
C GLY A 13 4.46 -0.32 -10.13
N GLU A 14 4.47 -1.58 -10.58
CA GLU A 14 5.07 -1.95 -11.87
C GLU A 14 4.35 -1.30 -13.05
N TYR A 15 3.03 -1.16 -12.95
CA TYR A 15 2.18 -0.68 -14.05
C TYR A 15 2.22 0.83 -14.23
N GLY A 16 2.62 1.58 -13.21
CA GLY A 16 2.49 3.04 -13.19
C GLY A 16 1.02 3.48 -13.19
N THR A 17 0.73 4.57 -13.90
CA THR A 17 -0.60 5.19 -13.98
C THR A 17 -0.98 5.53 -15.43
N PRO A 18 -1.18 4.51 -16.29
CA PRO A 18 -1.54 4.71 -17.69
C PRO A 18 -2.98 5.22 -17.82
N ASN A 19 -3.33 5.74 -18.99
CA ASN A 19 -4.68 6.25 -19.30
C ASN A 19 -5.61 5.16 -19.87
N ILE A 20 -5.43 3.91 -19.44
CA ILE A 20 -6.24 2.74 -19.80
C ILE A 20 -6.40 1.85 -18.56
N ASP A 21 -7.31 0.88 -18.60
CA ASP A 21 -7.48 -0.11 -17.54
C ASP A 21 -6.20 -0.91 -17.30
N ILE A 22 -5.85 -1.11 -16.03
CA ILE A 22 -4.72 -1.95 -15.64
C ILE A 22 -5.20 -3.39 -15.49
N GLU A 23 -4.70 -4.27 -16.34
CA GLU A 23 -5.01 -5.70 -16.34
C GLU A 23 -4.20 -6.48 -15.31
N GLU A 24 -4.56 -7.74 -15.09
CA GLU A 24 -3.77 -8.68 -14.26
C GLU A 24 -2.61 -9.28 -15.06
N GLY A 25 -1.59 -8.46 -15.28
CA GLY A 25 -0.26 -8.82 -15.82
C GLY A 25 -0.12 -8.91 -17.33
N PHE A 26 -1.22 -9.16 -18.06
CA PHE A 26 -1.24 -9.35 -19.51
C PHE A 26 -2.39 -8.58 -20.15
N ILE A 27 -2.21 -8.13 -21.39
CA ILE A 27 -3.20 -7.39 -22.17
C ILE A 27 -3.34 -8.00 -23.55
N GLU A 28 -4.57 -8.10 -24.04
CA GLU A 28 -4.87 -8.44 -25.43
C GLU A 28 -4.86 -7.16 -26.27
N ILE A 29 -4.10 -7.16 -27.36
CA ILE A 29 -3.95 -5.99 -28.23
C ILE A 29 -4.24 -6.39 -29.67
N GLU A 30 -5.00 -5.56 -30.37
CA GLU A 30 -5.08 -5.56 -31.83
C GLU A 30 -4.25 -4.40 -32.39
N HIS A 31 -3.24 -4.69 -33.20
CA HIS A 31 -2.36 -3.70 -33.79
C HIS A 31 -2.04 -4.05 -35.25
N ASN A 32 -2.35 -3.12 -36.17
CA ASN A 32 -2.15 -3.29 -37.62
C ASN A 32 -2.78 -4.59 -38.18
N GLY A 33 -4.02 -4.89 -37.78
CA GLY A 33 -4.77 -6.06 -38.24
C GLY A 33 -4.32 -7.40 -37.64
N ARG A 34 -3.45 -7.39 -36.61
CA ARG A 34 -2.97 -8.59 -35.91
C ARG A 34 -3.36 -8.54 -34.44
N LYS A 35 -3.69 -9.69 -33.86
CA LYS A 35 -4.03 -9.85 -32.43
C LYS A 35 -2.96 -10.66 -31.70
N ASP A 36 -2.63 -10.25 -30.49
CA ASP A 36 -1.73 -10.99 -29.60
C ASP A 36 -2.03 -10.69 -28.12
N ARG A 37 -1.61 -11.58 -27.22
CA ARG A 37 -1.66 -11.39 -25.76
C ARG A 37 -0.25 -11.17 -25.23
N LEU A 38 0.00 -9.95 -24.78
CA LEU A 38 1.34 -9.49 -24.42
C LEU A 38 1.44 -9.20 -22.91
N PRO A 39 2.65 -9.22 -22.31
CA PRO A 39 2.86 -8.66 -20.99
C PRO A 39 2.40 -7.21 -20.96
N TYR A 40 1.68 -6.83 -19.90
CA TYR A 40 1.20 -5.45 -19.75
C TYR A 40 2.39 -4.47 -19.68
N PRO A 41 2.37 -3.31 -20.38
CA PRO A 41 3.47 -2.33 -20.35
C PRO A 41 3.80 -1.83 -18.93
N LYS A 42 5.09 -1.78 -18.57
CA LYS A 42 5.53 -1.39 -17.21
C LYS A 42 6.08 0.04 -17.18
N GLN A 43 5.71 0.82 -16.17
CA GLN A 43 6.10 2.23 -15.98
C GLN A 43 6.40 2.53 -14.49
N PRO A 44 7.47 1.94 -13.92
CA PRO A 44 7.76 2.06 -12.49
C PRO A 44 8.18 3.47 -12.09
N GLY A 45 7.62 3.98 -10.98
CA GLY A 45 7.91 5.34 -10.48
C GLY A 45 9.12 5.47 -9.54
N SER A 46 9.90 4.40 -9.33
CA SER A 46 11.09 4.42 -8.46
C SER A 46 12.04 3.27 -8.77
N PHE A 47 13.29 3.34 -8.28
CA PHE A 47 14.23 2.20 -8.35
C PHE A 47 13.72 0.95 -7.64
N TYR A 48 12.98 1.12 -6.52
CA TYR A 48 12.31 0.01 -5.85
C TYR A 48 11.28 -0.67 -6.78
N HIS A 49 10.37 0.09 -7.39
CA HIS A 49 9.37 -0.47 -8.31
C HIS A 49 10.04 -1.05 -9.57
N LEU A 50 11.11 -0.42 -10.08
CA LEU A 50 11.87 -0.90 -11.23
C LEU A 50 12.53 -2.25 -10.95
N SER A 51 13.07 -2.45 -9.74
CA SER A 51 13.64 -3.76 -9.37
C SER A 51 12.60 -4.88 -9.44
N LYS A 52 11.34 -4.62 -9.08
CA LYS A 52 10.24 -5.58 -9.20
C LYS A 52 9.90 -5.88 -10.66
N VAL A 53 9.88 -4.86 -11.52
CA VAL A 53 9.74 -5.05 -12.98
C VAL A 53 10.82 -6.01 -13.51
N HIS A 54 12.07 -5.87 -13.05
CA HIS A 54 13.15 -6.79 -13.44
C HIS A 54 12.91 -8.21 -12.94
N ASP A 55 12.51 -8.38 -11.67
CA ASP A 55 12.15 -9.70 -11.12
C ASP A 55 11.09 -10.38 -11.99
N SER A 56 10.01 -9.68 -12.31
CA SER A 56 8.85 -10.23 -13.02
C SER A 56 9.23 -10.66 -14.44
N HIS A 57 10.06 -9.88 -15.15
CA HIS A 57 10.58 -10.27 -16.47
C HIS A 57 11.53 -11.48 -16.40
N ASN A 58 12.41 -11.52 -15.40
CA ASN A 58 13.32 -12.65 -15.19
C ASN A 58 12.53 -13.93 -14.90
N ILE A 59 11.54 -13.87 -14.00
CA ILE A 59 10.71 -15.02 -13.64
C ILE A 59 9.92 -15.50 -14.85
N MET A 60 9.24 -14.60 -15.56
CA MET A 60 8.50 -14.94 -16.78
C MET A 60 9.38 -15.64 -17.82
N PHE A 61 10.61 -15.16 -18.01
CA PHE A 61 11.59 -15.82 -18.88
C PHE A 61 11.89 -17.25 -18.41
N THR A 62 12.15 -17.45 -17.12
CA THR A 62 12.48 -18.77 -16.57
C THR A 62 11.29 -19.75 -16.57
N CYS A 63 10.06 -19.28 -16.42
CA CYS A 63 8.86 -20.12 -16.63
C CYS A 63 8.84 -20.67 -18.06
N ARG A 64 9.03 -19.80 -19.06
CA ARG A 64 9.06 -20.21 -20.47
C ARG A 64 10.26 -21.11 -20.81
N ALA A 65 11.46 -20.75 -20.35
CA ALA A 65 12.69 -21.40 -20.76
C ALA A 65 12.95 -22.71 -20.01
N TRP A 66 12.60 -22.78 -18.72
CA TRP A 66 12.96 -23.90 -17.84
C TRP A 66 11.73 -24.65 -17.29
N GLY A 67 10.52 -24.24 -17.67
CA GLY A 67 9.29 -24.89 -17.21
C GLY A 67 8.98 -24.63 -15.72
N LEU A 68 9.55 -23.57 -15.13
CA LEU A 68 9.18 -23.17 -13.77
C LEU A 68 7.70 -22.79 -13.70
N ARG A 69 7.09 -22.98 -12.53
CA ARG A 69 5.73 -22.52 -12.23
C ARG A 69 5.80 -21.38 -11.22
N ALA A 70 5.20 -20.24 -11.55
CA ALA A 70 5.28 -19.07 -10.68
C ALA A 70 3.99 -18.25 -10.66
N THR A 71 3.70 -17.67 -9.50
CA THR A 71 2.64 -16.68 -9.31
C THR A 71 3.26 -15.39 -8.79
N ASP A 72 3.11 -14.32 -9.58
CA ASP A 72 3.53 -12.98 -9.20
C ASP A 72 2.36 -12.20 -8.62
N LEU A 73 2.48 -11.86 -7.35
CA LEU A 73 1.50 -11.11 -6.59
C LEU A 73 1.86 -9.63 -6.66
N ASN A 74 1.26 -8.93 -7.61
CA ASN A 74 1.36 -7.48 -7.74
C ASN A 74 0.50 -6.81 -6.68
N GLN A 75 1.07 -6.71 -5.48
CA GLN A 75 0.39 -6.23 -4.30
C GLN A 75 0.20 -4.71 -4.28
N GLY A 76 -0.97 -4.28 -3.82
CA GLY A 76 -1.27 -2.90 -3.46
C GLY A 76 -0.60 -2.47 -2.15
N VAL A 77 -1.01 -1.33 -1.60
CA VAL A 77 -0.48 -0.81 -0.35
C VAL A 77 -1.18 -1.49 0.84
N VAL A 78 -0.40 -2.14 1.70
CA VAL A 78 -0.91 -2.80 2.90
C VAL A 78 -1.20 -1.78 4.00
N TYR A 79 -2.34 -1.94 4.67
CA TYR A 79 -2.70 -1.26 5.90
C TYR A 79 -3.04 -2.25 7.02
N GLY A 80 -3.10 -1.76 8.25
CA GLY A 80 -3.39 -2.56 9.43
C GLY A 80 -2.16 -2.81 10.30
N SER A 81 -2.36 -3.51 11.41
CA SER A 81 -1.34 -3.63 12.48
C SER A 81 -1.18 -5.03 13.06
N GLY A 82 -1.95 -6.01 12.59
CA GLY A 82 -1.88 -7.38 13.06
C GLY A 82 -2.87 -8.30 12.34
N THR A 83 -2.61 -9.59 12.46
CA THR A 83 -3.49 -10.73 12.15
C THR A 83 -3.85 -11.46 13.43
N ASP A 84 -4.77 -12.44 13.33
CA ASP A 84 -5.20 -13.27 14.46
C ASP A 84 -3.99 -13.91 15.17
N GLU A 85 -3.00 -14.40 14.42
CA GLU A 85 -1.78 -15.01 14.97
C GLU A 85 -0.90 -14.00 15.71
N THR A 86 -0.69 -12.81 15.13
CA THR A 86 0.15 -11.78 15.75
C THR A 86 -0.49 -11.14 16.99
N ASP A 87 -1.81 -11.26 17.12
CA ASP A 87 -2.58 -10.76 18.26
C ASP A 87 -2.64 -11.76 19.42
N MET A 88 -2.21 -13.02 19.23
CA MET A 88 -2.21 -14.05 20.28
C MET A 88 -1.33 -13.70 21.48
N HIS A 89 -0.22 -12.98 21.27
CA HIS A 89 0.69 -12.58 22.34
C HIS A 89 1.45 -11.30 22.00
N SER A 90 1.82 -10.52 23.01
CA SER A 90 2.52 -9.24 22.83
C SER A 90 3.87 -9.36 22.11
N GLU A 91 4.54 -10.51 22.25
CA GLU A 91 5.82 -10.83 21.58
C GLU A 91 5.66 -11.27 20.12
N LEU A 92 4.44 -11.63 19.69
CA LEU A 92 4.14 -12.02 18.31
C LEU A 92 3.73 -10.83 17.43
N ARG A 93 3.64 -9.64 18.02
CA ARG A 93 3.24 -8.43 17.30
C ARG A 93 4.20 -8.11 16.17
N THR A 94 3.63 -7.85 15.01
CA THR A 94 4.38 -7.37 13.85
C THR A 94 4.80 -5.90 14.03
N ARG A 95 5.72 -5.46 13.18
CA ARG A 95 6.17 -4.06 13.11
C ARG A 95 5.05 -3.16 12.58
N PHE A 96 5.08 -1.89 12.99
CA PHE A 96 4.21 -0.84 12.48
C PHE A 96 5.05 0.39 12.13
N ASP A 97 5.25 0.61 10.83
CA ASP A 97 6.08 1.68 10.32
C ASP A 97 5.24 2.93 10.03
N TYR A 98 5.73 4.10 10.48
CA TYR A 98 5.04 5.39 10.36
C TYR A 98 5.94 6.51 9.84
N ASP A 99 7.22 6.25 9.63
CA ASP A 99 8.18 7.22 9.11
C ASP A 99 7.99 7.48 7.61
N ASP A 100 8.68 8.48 7.08
CA ASP A 100 8.62 8.88 5.68
C ASP A 100 9.27 7.90 4.69
N ILE A 101 10.04 6.92 5.17
CA ILE A 101 10.78 5.96 4.33
C ILE A 101 10.00 4.64 4.20
N TRP A 102 9.64 4.02 5.33
CA TRP A 102 8.97 2.72 5.36
C TRP A 102 7.46 2.82 5.61
N GLY A 103 7.00 3.91 6.23
CA GLY A 103 5.59 4.11 6.54
C GLY A 103 4.74 4.31 5.29
N THR A 104 3.68 3.51 5.16
CA THR A 104 2.68 3.65 4.10
C THR A 104 1.59 4.64 4.48
N VAL A 105 0.86 5.17 3.49
CA VAL A 105 -0.01 6.35 3.65
C VAL A 105 -1.03 6.23 4.78
N LEU A 106 -1.85 5.16 4.82
CA LEU A 106 -2.90 5.03 5.82
C LEU A 106 -2.32 4.80 7.23
N ASN A 107 -1.32 3.93 7.36
CA ASN A 107 -0.65 3.68 8.64
C ASN A 107 -0.01 4.96 9.20
N ARG A 108 0.65 5.74 8.34
CA ARG A 108 1.23 7.03 8.70
C ARG A 108 0.17 8.07 9.06
N PHE A 109 -0.96 8.12 8.36
CA PHE A 109 -2.07 9.00 8.73
C PHE A 109 -2.68 8.63 10.09
N CYS A 110 -2.88 7.33 10.37
CA CYS A 110 -3.33 6.89 11.70
C CYS A 110 -2.33 7.29 12.79
N ALA A 111 -1.02 7.17 12.53
CA ALA A 111 0.00 7.60 13.48
C ALA A 111 0.01 9.13 13.70
N GLN A 112 -0.14 9.91 12.63
CA GLN A 112 -0.24 11.37 12.69
C GLN A 112 -1.47 11.80 13.49
N ALA A 113 -2.63 11.23 13.18
CA ALA A 113 -3.88 11.47 13.90
C ALA A 113 -3.76 11.14 15.40
N ALA A 114 -3.18 9.99 15.75
CA ALA A 114 -3.01 9.54 17.14
C ALA A 114 -2.18 10.51 18.01
N VAL A 115 -1.25 11.27 17.41
CA VAL A 115 -0.44 12.27 18.12
C VAL A 115 -0.86 13.71 17.86
N GLY A 116 -1.98 13.92 17.15
CA GLY A 116 -2.49 15.24 16.82
C GLY A 116 -1.61 16.01 15.81
N HIS A 117 -0.82 15.31 15.01
CA HIS A 117 -0.09 15.90 13.89
C HIS A 117 -1.02 16.03 12.68
N PRO A 118 -0.91 17.10 11.87
CA PRO A 118 -1.65 17.20 10.60
C PRO A 118 -1.39 16.00 9.69
N LEU A 119 -2.42 15.55 8.97
CA LEU A 119 -2.26 14.50 7.97
C LEU A 119 -1.48 15.07 6.78
N THR A 120 -0.37 14.43 6.45
CA THR A 120 0.59 14.95 5.45
C THR A 120 0.31 14.41 4.06
N VAL A 121 -0.51 15.14 3.31
CA VAL A 121 -0.83 14.86 1.91
C VAL A 121 0.28 15.41 1.03
N TYR A 122 0.81 14.61 0.11
CA TYR A 122 1.84 15.07 -0.82
C TYR A 122 1.19 15.62 -2.09
N GLY A 123 1.52 16.86 -2.45
CA GLY A 123 0.95 17.54 -3.61
C GLY A 123 -0.56 17.69 -3.49
N LYS A 124 -1.28 17.45 -4.60
CA LYS A 124 -2.75 17.57 -4.66
C LYS A 124 -3.54 16.45 -3.96
N GLY A 125 -2.92 15.32 -3.60
CA GLY A 125 -3.61 14.21 -2.93
C GLY A 125 -4.43 13.27 -3.83
N GLY A 126 -4.49 13.49 -5.14
CA GLY A 126 -5.25 12.66 -6.09
C GLY A 126 -4.55 11.37 -6.54
N GLN A 127 -3.36 11.06 -6.01
CA GLN A 127 -2.66 9.81 -6.30
C GLN A 127 -3.53 8.63 -5.84
N THR A 128 -3.98 7.80 -6.78
CA THR A 128 -4.89 6.67 -6.49
C THR A 128 -4.16 5.35 -6.61
N ARG A 129 -4.31 4.46 -5.63
CA ARG A 129 -3.66 3.12 -5.60
C ARG A 129 -4.63 2.06 -5.10
N GLY A 130 -4.32 0.80 -5.37
CA GLY A 130 -4.96 -0.33 -4.71
C GLY A 130 -4.43 -0.51 -3.27
N PHE A 131 -5.32 -0.87 -2.35
CA PHE A 131 -5.05 -1.10 -0.93
C PHE A 131 -5.65 -2.42 -0.47
N LEU A 132 -5.09 -2.99 0.59
CA LEU A 132 -5.63 -4.18 1.27
C LEU A 132 -5.21 -4.24 2.74
N ASP A 133 -6.01 -4.95 3.53
CA ASP A 133 -5.68 -5.28 4.91
C ASP A 133 -4.53 -6.30 4.98
N ILE A 134 -3.70 -6.22 6.01
CA ILE A 134 -2.63 -7.21 6.27
C ILE A 134 -3.19 -8.63 6.45
N ARG A 135 -4.43 -8.78 6.92
CA ARG A 135 -5.14 -10.08 6.99
C ARG A 135 -5.40 -10.66 5.60
N ASP A 136 -5.74 -9.81 4.63
CA ASP A 136 -5.90 -10.23 3.24
C ASP A 136 -4.56 -10.53 2.58
N THR A 137 -3.47 -9.89 3.03
CA THR A 137 -2.12 -10.22 2.56
C THR A 137 -1.78 -11.69 2.81
N VAL A 138 -1.92 -12.15 4.04
CA VAL A 138 -1.61 -13.54 4.39
C VAL A 138 -2.55 -14.52 3.69
N ARG A 139 -3.85 -14.18 3.60
CA ARG A 139 -4.84 -15.02 2.92
C ARG A 139 -4.58 -15.16 1.43
N CYS A 140 -4.18 -14.09 0.74
CA CYS A 140 -3.86 -14.16 -0.69
C CYS A 140 -2.62 -14.99 -0.98
N VAL A 141 -1.59 -14.93 -0.11
CA VAL A 141 -0.38 -15.76 -0.24
C VAL A 141 -0.74 -17.23 -0.06
N GLU A 142 -1.55 -17.55 0.95
CA GLU A 142 -2.07 -18.90 1.18
C GLU A 142 -2.86 -19.40 -0.04
N LEU A 143 -3.81 -18.61 -0.55
CA LEU A 143 -4.60 -18.97 -1.73
C LEU A 143 -3.73 -19.21 -2.97
N ALA A 144 -2.72 -18.39 -3.20
CA ALA A 144 -1.77 -18.60 -4.28
C ALA A 144 -1.01 -19.93 -4.11
N ALA A 145 -0.50 -20.20 -2.90
CA ALA A 145 0.25 -21.42 -2.60
C ALA A 145 -0.61 -22.70 -2.71
N LEU A 146 -1.88 -22.65 -2.30
CA LEU A 146 -2.81 -23.77 -2.36
C LEU A 146 -3.36 -24.03 -3.78
N ASN A 147 -3.23 -23.07 -4.69
CA ASN A 147 -3.71 -23.18 -6.08
C ASN A 147 -2.55 -22.94 -7.06
N PRO A 148 -1.54 -23.81 -7.11
CA PRO A 148 -0.33 -23.58 -7.90
C PRO A 148 -0.64 -23.54 -9.41
N PRO A 149 0.13 -22.77 -10.19
CA PRO A 149 0.06 -22.77 -11.64
C PRO A 149 0.63 -24.04 -12.26
N ASP A 150 0.28 -24.26 -13.53
CA ASP A 150 0.82 -25.33 -14.32
C ASP A 150 2.33 -25.14 -14.56
N ARG A 151 3.04 -26.21 -14.94
CA ARG A 151 4.47 -26.09 -15.30
C ARG A 151 4.62 -25.17 -16.49
N GLY A 152 5.57 -24.24 -16.40
CA GLY A 152 5.83 -23.23 -17.43
C GLY A 152 4.87 -22.03 -17.40
N GLU A 153 3.85 -22.04 -16.55
CA GLU A 153 2.92 -20.92 -16.41
C GLU A 153 3.52 -19.83 -15.50
N PHE A 154 3.45 -18.59 -15.99
CA PHE A 154 3.69 -17.37 -15.22
C PHE A 154 2.36 -16.67 -14.99
N ARG A 155 1.79 -16.88 -13.80
CA ARG A 155 0.51 -16.29 -13.41
C ARG A 155 0.74 -14.96 -12.70
N VAL A 156 -0.11 -13.98 -12.95
CA VAL A 156 -0.02 -12.66 -12.30
C VAL A 156 -1.35 -12.33 -11.65
N PHE A 157 -1.34 -11.88 -10.39
CA PHE A 157 -2.52 -11.40 -9.69
C PHE A 157 -2.31 -9.96 -9.25
N ASN A 158 -3.31 -9.11 -9.46
CA ASN A 158 -3.32 -7.79 -8.84
C ASN A 158 -3.92 -7.94 -7.43
N GLN A 159 -3.03 -7.97 -6.43
CA GLN A 159 -3.38 -8.30 -5.05
C GLN A 159 -3.72 -7.01 -4.28
N PHE A 160 -4.96 -6.57 -4.39
CA PHE A 160 -5.56 -5.53 -3.56
C PHE A 160 -7.09 -5.75 -3.49
N THR A 161 -7.77 -5.05 -2.59
CA THR A 161 -9.23 -5.21 -2.38
C THR A 161 -10.03 -3.95 -2.70
N GLU A 162 -9.44 -2.76 -2.54
CA GLU A 162 -10.11 -1.48 -2.80
C GLU A 162 -9.14 -0.45 -3.40
N GLN A 163 -9.65 0.57 -4.07
CA GLN A 163 -8.85 1.67 -4.61
C GLN A 163 -9.21 2.98 -3.89
N PHE A 164 -8.19 3.69 -3.40
CA PHE A 164 -8.36 4.98 -2.72
C PHE A 164 -7.35 6.00 -3.23
N SER A 165 -7.77 7.26 -3.30
CA SER A 165 -6.84 8.38 -3.39
C SER A 165 -6.24 8.72 -2.02
N VAL A 166 -5.10 9.41 -2.02
CA VAL A 166 -4.49 9.90 -0.77
C VAL A 166 -5.45 10.83 -0.02
N GLU A 167 -6.15 11.72 -0.75
CA GLU A 167 -7.15 12.63 -0.17
C GLU A 167 -8.31 11.88 0.49
N GLN A 168 -8.84 10.83 -0.17
CA GLN A 168 -9.91 9.99 0.38
C GLN A 168 -9.47 9.34 1.69
N LEU A 169 -8.24 8.82 1.76
CA LEU A 169 -7.72 8.24 3.01
C LEU A 169 -7.57 9.28 4.12
N ALA A 170 -7.09 10.50 3.79
CA ALA A 170 -6.98 11.58 4.75
C ALA A 170 -8.37 11.99 5.30
N ASP A 171 -9.37 12.07 4.42
CA ASP A 171 -10.76 12.35 4.78
C ASP A 171 -11.35 11.30 5.71
N ARG A 172 -11.11 10.01 5.42
CA ARG A 172 -11.58 8.91 6.27
C ARG A 172 -10.96 8.94 7.65
N VAL A 173 -9.64 9.16 7.76
CA VAL A 173 -8.95 9.30 9.04
C VAL A 173 -9.47 10.52 9.83
N ARG A 174 -9.65 11.66 9.15
CA ARG A 174 -10.25 12.86 9.75
C ARG A 174 -11.67 12.61 10.25
N ALA A 175 -12.49 11.91 9.47
CA ALA A 175 -13.86 11.56 9.84
C ALA A 175 -13.90 10.65 11.08
N ALA A 176 -13.06 9.62 11.12
CA ALA A 176 -12.91 8.72 12.28
C ALA A 176 -12.56 9.50 13.56
N ARG A 177 -11.60 10.43 13.49
CA ARG A 177 -11.23 11.31 14.61
C ARG A 177 -12.36 12.24 15.05
N ARG A 178 -13.11 12.80 14.09
CA ARG A 178 -14.23 13.71 14.35
C ARG A 178 -15.36 13.03 15.13
N VAL A 179 -15.61 11.74 14.91
CA VAL A 179 -16.61 10.96 15.69
C VAL A 179 -16.26 10.94 17.18
N HIS A 180 -14.98 11.06 17.53
CA HIS A 180 -14.49 11.18 18.91
C HIS A 180 -14.33 12.63 19.40
N GLY A 181 -14.80 13.63 18.66
CA GLY A 181 -14.65 15.04 18.99
C GLY A 181 -13.21 15.56 18.88
N LEU A 182 -12.37 14.86 18.12
CA LEU A 182 -10.95 15.18 17.95
C LEU A 182 -10.73 15.82 16.58
N GLU A 183 -10.40 17.11 16.58
CA GLU A 183 -10.03 17.83 15.37
C GLU A 183 -8.75 17.28 14.75
N THR A 184 -8.75 17.10 13.43
CA THR A 184 -7.62 16.62 12.64
C THR A 184 -7.50 17.45 11.37
N THR A 185 -6.38 18.16 11.20
CA THR A 185 -6.11 18.98 10.02
C THR A 185 -5.40 18.17 8.94
N ILE A 186 -5.55 18.60 7.69
CA ILE A 186 -4.87 18.02 6.53
C ILE A 186 -3.95 19.11 5.99
N ASP A 187 -2.66 18.79 5.87
CA ASP A 187 -1.64 19.69 5.33
C ASP A 187 -1.13 19.12 4.00
N HIS A 188 -1.20 19.94 2.95
CA HIS A 188 -0.60 19.63 1.66
C HIS A 188 0.87 20.08 1.66
N LEU A 189 1.77 19.11 1.48
CA LEU A 189 3.21 19.31 1.41
C LEU A 189 3.69 19.32 -0.04
N PRO A 190 4.80 20.00 -0.36
CA PRO A 190 5.48 19.81 -1.64
C PRO A 190 5.78 18.33 -1.85
N ASN A 191 5.37 17.79 -3.00
CA ASN A 191 5.52 16.37 -3.28
C ASN A 191 7.01 16.04 -3.46
N PRO A 192 7.59 15.15 -2.62
CA PRO A 192 8.98 14.74 -2.75
C PRO A 192 9.17 13.69 -3.87
N ARG A 193 8.09 13.21 -4.48
CA ARG A 193 8.09 12.18 -5.53
C ARG A 193 7.82 12.79 -6.90
N THR A 194 8.31 12.12 -7.93
CA THR A 194 7.98 12.41 -9.33
C THR A 194 6.85 11.48 -9.77
N GLU A 195 5.61 11.87 -9.52
CA GLU A 195 4.41 11.08 -9.87
C GLU A 195 3.23 11.99 -10.24
N MET A 196 2.24 11.43 -10.95
CA MET A 196 1.01 12.16 -11.27
C MET A 196 0.17 12.34 -10.00
N GLU A 197 -0.22 13.57 -9.71
CA GLU A 197 -1.05 13.91 -8.54
C GLU A 197 -2.55 13.89 -8.83
N ALA A 198 -2.92 13.67 -10.09
CA ALA A 198 -4.27 13.39 -10.57
C ALA A 198 -4.13 12.56 -11.86
N HIS A 199 -4.78 11.39 -11.91
CA HIS A 199 -4.65 10.47 -13.04
C HIS A 199 -5.87 9.53 -13.09
N TYR A 200 -6.10 8.94 -14.27
CA TYR A 200 -6.98 7.79 -14.40
C TYR A 200 -6.43 6.61 -13.59
N TYR A 201 -7.31 5.84 -12.95
CA TYR A 201 -6.92 4.61 -12.27
C TYR A 201 -8.10 3.65 -12.18
N ASN A 202 -8.03 2.57 -12.95
CA ASN A 202 -8.98 1.46 -12.88
C ASN A 202 -8.21 0.15 -13.05
N ALA A 203 -7.82 -0.47 -11.93
CA ALA A 203 -7.11 -1.74 -11.94
C ALA A 203 -8.07 -2.92 -11.70
N LYS A 204 -7.96 -3.96 -12.54
CA LYS A 204 -8.66 -5.23 -12.35
C LYS A 204 -7.96 -6.06 -11.26
N HIS A 205 -8.72 -6.84 -10.50
CA HIS A 205 -8.25 -7.62 -9.34
C HIS A 205 -9.17 -8.81 -9.04
N GLN A 206 -9.65 -9.50 -10.09
CA GLN A 206 -10.71 -10.50 -9.98
C GLN A 206 -10.16 -11.89 -9.63
N ARG A 207 -8.96 -12.25 -10.11
CA ARG A 207 -8.47 -13.64 -10.02
C ARG A 207 -8.34 -14.17 -8.60
N LEU A 208 -8.01 -13.34 -7.61
CA LEU A 208 -7.96 -13.78 -6.21
C LEU A 208 -9.35 -13.98 -5.61
N LEU A 209 -10.34 -13.18 -6.03
CA LEU A 209 -11.74 -13.37 -5.65
C LEU A 209 -12.29 -14.67 -6.25
N ASP A 210 -11.94 -14.97 -7.49
CA ASP A 210 -12.31 -16.23 -8.16
C ASP A 210 -11.72 -17.47 -7.46
N LEU A 211 -10.56 -17.32 -6.79
CA LEU A 211 -9.96 -18.35 -5.93
C LEU A 211 -10.57 -18.41 -4.52
N GLY A 212 -11.57 -17.59 -4.21
CA GLY A 212 -12.30 -17.63 -2.94
C GLY A 212 -11.77 -16.66 -1.87
N LEU A 213 -11.03 -15.61 -2.26
CA LEU A 213 -10.72 -14.51 -1.33
C LEU A 213 -12.01 -13.88 -0.79
N GLN A 214 -12.12 -13.79 0.53
CA GLN A 214 -13.16 -13.03 1.22
C GLN A 214 -12.50 -11.78 1.81
N PRO A 215 -12.61 -10.62 1.14
CA PRO A 215 -11.82 -9.46 1.47
C PRO A 215 -12.29 -8.77 2.75
N HIS A 216 -11.34 -8.23 3.51
CA HIS A 216 -11.61 -7.31 4.61
C HIS A 216 -11.57 -5.87 4.07
N SER A 217 -12.72 -5.35 3.64
CA SER A 217 -12.84 -3.94 3.24
C SER A 217 -12.45 -3.01 4.39
N LEU A 218 -11.88 -1.85 4.05
CA LEU A 218 -11.49 -0.83 5.01
C LEU A 218 -12.75 -0.27 5.67
N GLN A 219 -12.98 -0.66 6.92
CA GLN A 219 -14.06 -0.14 7.77
C GLN A 219 -13.54 1.00 8.66
N ASP A 220 -14.42 1.93 9.04
CA ASP A 220 -14.05 3.02 9.94
C ASP A 220 -13.60 2.49 11.33
N SER A 221 -14.20 1.39 11.78
CA SER A 221 -13.81 0.68 13.00
C SER A 221 -12.36 0.16 12.96
N LEU A 222 -11.83 -0.18 11.78
CA LEU A 222 -10.44 -0.57 11.63
C LEU A 222 -9.51 0.63 11.80
N ILE A 223 -9.88 1.78 11.24
CA ILE A 223 -9.13 3.04 11.40
C ILE A 223 -9.07 3.41 12.88
N ASP A 224 -10.20 3.37 13.59
CA ASP A 224 -10.26 3.62 15.03
C ASP A 224 -9.41 2.64 15.83
N ARG A 225 -9.46 1.34 15.50
CA ARG A 225 -8.64 0.31 16.14
C ARG A 225 -7.14 0.59 15.98
N VAL A 226 -6.71 0.97 14.78
CA VAL A 226 -5.29 1.29 14.50
C VAL A 226 -4.86 2.56 15.22
N ILE A 227 -5.67 3.62 15.18
CA ILE A 227 -5.38 4.87 15.93
C ILE A 227 -5.28 4.57 17.42
N GLY A 228 -6.24 3.85 18.00
CA GLY A 228 -6.23 3.47 19.40
C GLY A 228 -5.02 2.60 19.80
N LEU A 229 -4.56 1.72 18.90
CA LEU A 229 -3.30 1.00 19.09
C LEU A 229 -2.12 1.95 19.15
N VAL A 230 -2.00 2.89 18.20
CA VAL A 230 -0.90 3.84 18.18
C VAL A 230 -0.93 4.77 19.40
N GLU A 231 -2.11 5.19 19.85
CA GLU A 231 -2.26 6.02 21.06
C GLU A 231 -1.70 5.34 22.32
N ARG A 232 -1.84 4.01 22.45
CA ARG A 232 -1.20 3.23 23.53
C ARG A 232 0.32 3.31 23.51
N TYR A 233 0.91 3.47 22.32
CA TYR A 233 2.36 3.56 22.11
C TYR A 233 2.84 4.97 21.75
N LYS A 234 2.01 6.01 21.90
CA LYS A 234 2.31 7.37 21.42
C LYS A 234 3.64 7.95 21.91
N LYS A 235 4.10 7.54 23.10
CA LYS A 235 5.41 7.95 23.65
C LYS A 235 6.61 7.46 22.82
N ARG A 236 6.41 6.45 21.97
CA ARG A 236 7.42 5.90 21.05
C ARG A 236 7.39 6.54 19.66
N ILE A 237 6.36 7.36 19.38
CA ILE A 237 6.28 8.11 18.12
C ILE A 237 7.30 9.23 18.16
N LYS A 238 8.06 9.36 17.07
CA LYS A 238 9.01 10.43 16.80
C LYS A 238 8.45 11.33 15.70
N PRO A 239 7.78 12.45 16.02
CA PRO A 239 7.09 13.27 15.01
C PRO A 239 8.01 13.84 13.93
N ASP A 240 9.30 14.00 14.22
CA ASP A 240 10.33 14.41 13.26
C ASP A 240 10.47 13.44 12.07
N LEU A 241 10.06 12.17 12.23
CA LEU A 241 10.09 11.16 11.18
C LEU A 241 8.91 11.24 10.20
N PHE A 242 7.90 12.09 10.45
CA PHE A 242 6.79 12.28 9.52
C PHE A 242 7.14 13.14 8.30
N THR A 243 8.16 13.99 8.44
CA THR A 243 8.54 14.92 7.38
C THR A 243 9.34 14.15 6.33
N PRO A 244 8.97 14.23 5.04
CA PRO A 244 9.75 13.57 4.00
C PRO A 244 11.17 14.14 3.92
N ARG A 245 12.16 13.24 3.83
CA ARG A 245 13.61 13.56 3.82
C ARG A 245 14.30 13.23 2.50
N VAL A 246 13.63 12.54 1.59
CA VAL A 246 14.19 12.13 0.30
C VAL A 246 13.36 12.69 -0.83
N ASP A 247 13.96 13.58 -1.65
CA ASP A 247 13.34 14.11 -2.86
C ASP A 247 13.86 13.35 -4.08
N TRP A 248 12.98 12.76 -4.88
CA TRP A 248 13.35 11.94 -6.04
C TRP A 248 14.17 12.68 -7.10
N ARG A 249 14.07 14.01 -7.17
CA ARG A 249 14.81 14.83 -8.12
C ARG A 249 16.26 15.07 -7.68
N PHE A 250 16.53 14.98 -6.37
CA PHE A 250 17.82 15.34 -5.77
C PHE A 250 18.44 14.24 -4.89
N GLY A 251 17.75 13.12 -4.72
CA GLY A 251 18.09 12.06 -3.76
C GLY A 251 18.04 12.53 -2.30
N GLY A 252 18.73 11.81 -1.40
CA GLY A 252 18.83 12.17 0.02
C GLY A 252 19.61 13.45 0.33
N ARG A 253 20.05 14.20 -0.70
CA ARG A 253 20.72 15.50 -0.56
C ARG A 253 19.76 16.69 -0.78
N GLY A 254 18.52 16.44 -1.17
CA GLY A 254 17.52 17.47 -1.41
C GLY A 254 17.03 18.12 -0.12
N LYS A 255 17.06 19.45 -0.02
CA LYS A 255 16.35 20.18 1.04
C LYS A 255 14.86 20.16 0.72
N ILE A 256 14.10 19.31 1.41
CA ILE A 256 12.64 19.38 1.36
C ILE A 256 12.21 20.54 2.27
N ALA A 257 11.44 21.48 1.71
CA ALA A 257 10.95 22.62 2.47
C ALA A 257 10.09 22.12 3.65
N SER A 258 10.45 22.53 4.87
CA SER A 258 9.70 22.17 6.08
C SER A 258 8.29 22.78 6.03
N PRO A 259 7.25 22.07 6.53
CA PRO A 259 5.89 22.60 6.60
C PRO A 259 5.85 23.93 7.38
N SER A 260 4.98 24.85 6.98
CA SER A 260 4.85 26.13 7.69
C SER A 260 4.40 25.90 9.13
N LYS A 261 5.06 26.53 10.11
CA LYS A 261 4.71 26.43 11.54
C LYS A 261 3.36 27.11 11.82
N ARG A 262 2.22 26.46 11.53
CA ARG A 262 0.92 26.85 12.11
C ARG A 262 0.63 25.95 13.31
N SER A 263 0.36 26.61 14.43
CA SER A 263 0.33 26.13 15.82
C SER A 263 -0.04 24.66 16.06
N LEU A 264 0.92 23.91 16.57
CA LEU A 264 0.75 22.73 17.42
C LEU A 264 0.07 23.14 18.74
N ARG A 265 -1.26 23.24 18.78
CA ARG A 265 -2.03 23.20 20.03
C ARG A 265 -3.18 22.23 19.85
N VAL A 266 -2.98 20.99 20.27
CA VAL A 266 -4.04 19.98 20.34
C VAL A 266 -4.30 19.63 21.80
N LYS A 267 -5.57 19.70 22.21
CA LYS A 267 -6.03 19.19 23.50
C LYS A 267 -5.97 17.66 23.45
N THR A 268 -5.14 17.05 24.29
CA THR A 268 -5.18 15.60 24.53
C THR A 268 -6.40 15.24 25.38
N ALA A 269 -7.14 14.20 25.00
CA ALA A 269 -8.20 13.65 25.84
C ALA A 269 -7.65 13.21 27.21
N PRO A 270 -8.41 13.42 28.31
CA PRO A 270 -8.00 12.95 29.63
C PRO A 270 -7.92 11.43 29.66
N SER A 271 -6.88 10.91 30.31
CA SER A 271 -6.67 9.48 30.49
C SER A 271 -7.87 8.84 31.18
N ILE A 272 -8.43 7.79 30.58
CA ILE A 272 -9.36 6.90 31.28
C ILE A 272 -8.54 6.23 32.39
N SER A 273 -8.78 6.66 33.63
CA SER A 273 -8.24 6.02 34.81
C SER A 273 -8.80 4.60 34.90
N ALA A 274 -7.93 3.60 34.92
CA ALA A 274 -8.31 2.28 35.40
C ALA A 274 -8.84 2.41 36.83
N ARG A 275 -10.09 2.00 37.04
CA ARG A 275 -10.67 1.71 38.35
C ARG A 275 -11.24 0.29 38.29
N GLY A 276 -10.84 -0.53 39.24
CA GLY A 276 -11.41 -1.86 39.51
C GLY A 276 -10.64 -2.98 38.86
#